data_AF-A0A9E7ACK9-F1
#
_entry.id   AF-A0A9E7ACK9-F1
#
_cell.length_a   1.000
_cell.length_b   1.000
_cell.length_c   1.000
_cell.angle_alpha   90.00
_cell.angle_beta   90.00
_cell.angle_gamma   90.00
#
_symmetry.space_group_name_H-M   'P 1'
#
loop_
_entity.id
_entity.type
_entity.pdbx_description
1 polymer ?
#
loop_
_entity_poly.entity_id
_entity_poly.type
_entity_poly.pdbx_seq_one_letter_code
_entity_poly.pdbx_strand_id
1 'polypeptide(L)'
;METMGTEDFYGGPGPEDLLNAAAAIAQALRQFAATEAQAAAGLRACLPAGGDPGPISDIRRAKAVAFAAAEAASRAALLLEAADLLAPGGTADTIATALGNATKRAGLAPGVLVPMLRAAALSLPTDDASARIAASIRVQELAHRLAS
;
A
#
# COMPACT_ATOMS: atom_id res chain seq x y z
N MET A 1 -50.17 -14.36 8.03
CA MET A 1 -49.62 -13.97 6.73
C MET A 1 -48.19 -13.56 7.00
N GLU A 2 -47.28 -14.52 6.89
CA GLU A 2 -45.86 -14.34 7.15
C GLU A 2 -45.28 -13.45 6.05
N THR A 3 -44.64 -12.34 6.44
CA THR A 3 -43.90 -11.48 5.53
C THR A 3 -42.65 -12.23 5.12
N MET A 4 -42.76 -12.97 4.02
CA MET A 4 -41.65 -13.61 3.31
C MET A 4 -40.60 -12.53 3.03
N GLY A 5 -39.42 -12.67 3.64
CA GLY A 5 -38.30 -11.77 3.44
C GLY A 5 -37.95 -11.73 1.96
N THR A 6 -38.00 -10.54 1.38
CA THR A 6 -37.27 -10.25 0.15
C THR A 6 -35.80 -10.22 0.53
N GLU A 7 -35.19 -11.42 0.61
CA GLU A 7 -33.75 -11.55 0.49
C GLU A 7 -33.39 -11.02 -0.90
N ASP A 8 -32.94 -9.78 -0.95
CA ASP A 8 -32.12 -9.26 -2.04
C ASP A 8 -30.77 -10.02 -2.03
N PHE A 9 -30.81 -11.32 -2.32
CA PHE A 9 -29.66 -12.24 -2.31
C PHE A 9 -28.79 -12.09 -3.58
N TYR A 10 -28.94 -10.97 -4.31
CA TYR A 10 -28.11 -10.59 -5.45
C TYR A 10 -27.57 -9.16 -5.28
N GLY A 11 -27.32 -8.75 -4.04
CA GLY A 11 -26.64 -7.50 -3.71
C GLY A 11 -25.13 -7.71 -3.65
N GLY A 12 -24.35 -6.89 -4.37
CA GLY A 12 -22.90 -6.86 -4.23
C GLY A 12 -22.43 -6.52 -2.81
N PRO A 13 -21.11 -6.41 -2.58
CA PRO A 13 -20.57 -6.16 -1.25
C PRO A 13 -21.21 -4.92 -0.60
N GLY A 14 -21.60 -5.08 0.66
CA GLY A 14 -22.20 -4.02 1.45
C GLY A 14 -21.18 -2.94 1.85
N PRO A 15 -21.65 -1.83 2.45
CA PRO A 15 -20.77 -0.77 2.93
C PRO A 15 -19.76 -1.26 3.99
N GLU A 16 -20.18 -2.19 4.84
CA GLU A 16 -19.31 -2.86 5.83
C GLU A 16 -18.18 -3.64 5.14
N ASP A 17 -18.48 -4.36 4.05
CA ASP A 17 -17.47 -5.13 3.30
C ASP A 17 -16.43 -4.23 2.64
N LEU A 18 -16.85 -3.05 2.15
CA LEU A 18 -15.95 -2.05 1.58
C LEU A 18 -15.03 -1.42 2.64
N LEU A 19 -15.54 -1.20 3.86
CA LEU A 19 -14.74 -0.71 4.99
C LEU A 19 -13.72 -1.77 5.44
N ASN A 20 -14.16 -3.02 5.59
CA ASN A 20 -13.28 -4.14 5.93
C ASN A 20 -12.22 -4.38 4.86
N ALA A 21 -12.58 -4.28 3.58
CA ALA A 21 -11.66 -4.34 2.47
C ALA A 21 -10.61 -3.21 2.53
N ALA A 22 -11.01 -1.97 2.82
CA ALA A 22 -10.09 -0.85 2.96
C ALA A 22 -9.09 -1.06 4.10
N ALA A 23 -9.55 -1.53 5.26
CA ALA A 23 -8.70 -1.86 6.40
C ALA A 23 -7.72 -3.00 6.06
N ALA A 24 -8.19 -4.03 5.35
CA ALA A 24 -7.37 -5.17 4.99
C ALA A 24 -6.32 -4.82 3.92
N ILE A 25 -6.66 -3.99 2.93
CA ILE A 25 -5.69 -3.44 1.97
C ILE A 25 -4.65 -2.60 2.72
N ALA A 26 -5.08 -1.74 3.67
CA ALA A 26 -4.16 -0.94 4.47
C ALA A 26 -3.18 -1.81 5.26
N GLN A 27 -3.66 -2.92 5.81
CA GLN A 27 -2.80 -3.87 6.51
C GLN A 27 -1.77 -4.53 5.58
N ALA A 28 -2.16 -4.92 4.37
CA ALA A 28 -1.23 -5.43 3.36
C ALA A 28 -0.18 -4.39 2.96
N LEU A 29 -0.56 -3.12 2.81
CA LEU A 29 0.39 -2.02 2.56
C LEU A 29 1.39 -1.85 3.71
N ARG A 30 0.96 -1.98 4.98
CA ARG A 30 1.87 -1.97 6.13
C ARG A 30 2.86 -3.14 6.10
N GLN A 31 2.44 -4.31 5.65
CA GLN A 31 3.33 -5.46 5.49
C GLN A 31 4.38 -5.21 4.39
N PHE A 32 3.97 -4.67 3.24
CA PHE A 32 4.90 -4.28 2.18
C PHE A 32 5.89 -3.21 2.66
N ALA A 33 5.41 -2.22 3.42
CA ALA A 33 6.26 -1.20 4.02
C ALA A 33 7.29 -1.81 4.98
N ALA A 34 6.89 -2.80 5.78
CA ALA A 34 7.82 -3.49 6.68
C ALA A 34 8.92 -4.24 5.90
N THR A 35 8.57 -4.90 4.79
CA THR A 35 9.56 -5.55 3.91
C THR A 35 10.54 -4.54 3.30
N GLU A 36 10.06 -3.41 2.79
CA GLU A 36 10.92 -2.34 2.26
C GLU A 36 11.80 -1.71 3.36
N ALA A 37 11.26 -1.51 4.56
CA ALA A 37 12.02 -1.00 5.70
C ALA A 37 13.12 -1.98 6.15
N GLN A 38 12.84 -3.29 6.15
CA GLN A 38 13.84 -4.32 6.42
C GLN A 38 14.93 -4.35 5.35
N ALA A 39 14.57 -4.24 4.07
CA ALA A 39 15.53 -4.16 2.98
C ALA A 39 16.41 -2.90 3.11
N ALA A 40 15.82 -1.75 3.41
CA ALA A 40 16.55 -0.50 3.66
C ALA A 40 17.53 -0.62 4.84
N ALA A 41 17.09 -1.23 5.95
CA ALA A 41 17.93 -1.46 7.12
C ALA A 41 19.10 -2.41 6.81
N GLY A 42 18.84 -3.51 6.08
CA GLY A 42 19.86 -4.45 5.65
C GLY A 42 20.91 -3.79 4.74
N LEU A 43 20.49 -2.99 3.76
CA LEU A 43 21.40 -2.23 2.90
C LEU A 43 22.19 -1.19 3.70
N ARG A 44 21.54 -0.51 4.67
CA ARG A 44 22.21 0.47 5.53
C ARG A 44 23.28 -0.18 6.41
N ALA A 45 23.04 -1.39 6.90
CA ALA A 45 24.02 -2.14 7.70
C ALA A 45 25.27 -2.55 6.90
N CYS A 46 25.21 -2.56 5.56
CA CYS A 46 26.40 -2.80 4.72
C CYS A 46 27.28 -1.56 4.51
N LEU A 47 26.86 -0.39 4.96
CA LEU A 47 27.59 0.85 4.76
C LEU A 47 28.52 1.14 5.95
N PRO A 48 29.66 1.80 5.71
CA PRO A 48 30.54 2.23 6.79
C PRO A 48 29.81 3.13 7.78
N ALA A 49 30.02 2.87 9.06
CA ALA A 49 29.51 3.65 10.20
C ALA A 49 30.68 3.95 11.15
N GLY A 50 30.55 4.97 12.00
CA GLY A 50 31.68 5.48 12.81
C GLY A 50 32.52 4.39 13.48
N GLY A 51 33.76 4.22 13.01
CA GLY A 51 34.73 3.21 13.49
C GLY A 51 34.68 1.83 12.82
N ASP A 52 33.60 1.51 12.10
CA ASP A 52 33.44 0.27 11.33
C ASP A 52 33.50 0.56 9.82
N PRO A 53 34.53 0.09 9.10
CA PRO A 53 34.63 0.29 7.65
C PRO A 53 33.49 -0.42 6.88
N GLY A 54 32.75 -1.32 7.53
CA GLY A 54 31.68 -2.09 6.90
C GLY A 54 32.22 -3.11 5.87
N PRO A 55 31.33 -3.93 5.29
CA PRO A 55 31.71 -5.00 4.36
C PRO A 55 32.04 -4.52 2.94
N ILE A 56 31.81 -3.24 2.61
CA ILE A 56 31.99 -2.70 1.25
C ILE A 56 33.22 -1.79 1.20
N SER A 57 34.27 -2.24 0.52
CA SER A 57 35.50 -1.46 0.31
C SER A 57 35.45 -0.49 -0.88
N ASP A 58 34.60 -0.75 -1.89
CA ASP A 58 34.47 0.09 -3.08
C ASP A 58 33.52 1.28 -2.84
N ILE A 59 34.05 2.50 -3.00
CA ILE A 59 33.30 3.76 -2.77
C ILE A 59 32.11 3.92 -3.72
N ARG A 60 32.23 3.52 -4.98
CA ARG A 60 31.13 3.61 -5.96
C ARG A 60 30.02 2.65 -5.57
N ARG A 61 30.39 1.44 -5.15
CA ARG A 61 29.43 0.45 -4.64
C ARG A 61 28.75 0.92 -3.34
N ALA A 62 29.51 1.52 -2.42
CA ALA A 62 28.95 2.09 -1.19
C ALA A 62 27.94 3.21 -1.49
N LYS A 63 28.23 4.09 -2.46
CA LYS A 63 27.27 5.12 -2.92
C LYS A 63 26.00 4.51 -3.52
N ALA A 64 26.12 3.48 -4.36
CA ALA A 64 24.97 2.80 -4.94
C ALA A 64 24.09 2.13 -3.88
N VAL A 65 24.70 1.47 -2.89
CA VAL A 65 23.98 0.85 -1.76
C VAL A 65 23.31 1.91 -0.89
N ALA A 66 23.97 3.05 -0.63
CA ALA A 66 23.36 4.16 0.10
C ALA A 66 22.14 4.74 -0.62
N PHE A 67 22.20 4.88 -1.94
CA PHE A 67 21.06 5.31 -2.75
C PHE A 67 19.91 4.30 -2.69
N ALA A 68 20.20 3.01 -2.90
CA ALA A 68 19.19 1.95 -2.83
C ALA A 68 18.53 1.85 -1.44
N ALA A 69 19.31 2.01 -0.35
CA ALA A 69 18.79 2.04 1.01
C ALA A 69 17.84 3.23 1.23
N ALA A 70 18.20 4.41 0.72
CA ALA A 70 17.35 5.60 0.81
C ALA A 70 16.06 5.44 -0.01
N GLU A 71 16.14 4.89 -1.21
CA GLU A 71 14.97 4.65 -2.06
C GLU A 71 13.99 3.65 -1.42
N ALA A 72 14.50 2.54 -0.86
CA ALA A 72 13.69 1.57 -0.13
C ALA A 72 13.02 2.20 1.11
N ALA A 73 13.76 3.01 1.87
CA ALA A 73 13.20 3.74 3.02
C ALA A 73 12.10 4.73 2.60
N SER A 74 12.28 5.45 1.49
CA SER A 74 11.27 6.35 0.94
C SER A 74 10.02 5.60 0.48
N ARG A 75 10.17 4.44 -0.18
CA ARG A 75 9.04 3.56 -0.54
C ARG A 75 8.30 3.07 0.69
N ALA A 76 9.01 2.62 1.72
CA ALA A 76 8.41 2.18 2.98
C ALA A 76 7.58 3.29 3.63
N ALA A 77 8.12 4.52 3.70
CA ALA A 77 7.41 5.67 4.26
C ALA A 77 6.13 6.01 3.47
N LEU A 78 6.21 6.01 2.13
CA LEU A 78 5.04 6.25 1.27
C LEU A 78 3.95 5.17 1.44
N LEU A 79 4.35 3.90 1.58
CA LEU A 79 3.42 2.79 1.80
C LEU A 79 2.72 2.88 3.16
N LEU A 80 3.43 3.30 4.23
CA LEU A 80 2.83 3.56 5.54
C LEU A 80 1.81 4.69 5.48
N GLU A 81 2.18 5.81 4.86
CA GLU A 81 1.27 6.95 4.69
C GLU A 81 0.04 6.56 3.87
N ALA A 82 0.20 5.79 2.78
CA ALA A 82 -0.90 5.28 1.99
C ALA A 82 -1.83 4.38 2.82
N ALA A 83 -1.28 3.53 3.70
CA ALA A 83 -2.06 2.70 4.61
C ALA A 83 -2.87 3.54 5.61
N ASP A 84 -2.27 4.58 6.19
CA ASP A 84 -2.96 5.46 7.14
C ASP A 84 -4.07 6.28 6.48
N LEU A 85 -3.91 6.64 5.21
CA LEU A 85 -4.95 7.32 4.42
C LEU A 85 -6.10 6.39 4.01
N LEU A 86 -5.83 5.10 3.82
CA LEU A 86 -6.81 4.12 3.37
C LEU A 86 -7.62 3.51 4.52
N ALA A 87 -6.97 3.26 5.67
CA ALA A 87 -7.55 2.52 6.80
C ALA A 87 -8.87 3.10 7.35
N PRO A 88 -9.07 4.43 7.44
CA PRO A 88 -10.33 5.00 7.91
C PRO A 88 -11.52 4.81 6.96
N GLY A 89 -11.28 4.35 5.72
CA GLY A 89 -12.29 4.31 4.68
C GLY A 89 -12.62 5.69 4.11
N GLY A 90 -13.80 5.84 3.48
CA GLY A 90 -14.26 7.10 2.89
C GLY A 90 -14.68 6.97 1.42
N THR A 91 -14.72 8.07 0.68
CA THR A 91 -14.97 8.03 -0.78
C THR A 91 -13.68 7.79 -1.55
N ALA A 92 -13.77 7.17 -2.73
CA ALA A 92 -12.60 6.93 -3.57
C ALA A 92 -11.93 8.24 -4.02
N ASP A 93 -12.69 9.33 -4.23
CA ASP A 93 -12.16 10.64 -4.62
C ASP A 93 -11.30 11.27 -3.52
N THR A 94 -11.77 11.25 -2.27
CA THR A 94 -11.03 11.82 -1.14
C THR A 94 -9.72 11.06 -0.91
N ILE A 95 -9.78 9.73 -0.96
CA ILE A 95 -8.59 8.88 -0.80
C ILE A 95 -7.64 9.08 -1.97
N ALA A 96 -8.10 9.04 -3.22
CA ALA A 96 -7.24 9.23 -4.39
C ALA A 96 -6.55 10.60 -4.37
N THR A 97 -7.26 11.66 -3.95
CA THR A 97 -6.68 13.00 -3.76
C THR A 97 -5.59 12.99 -2.69
N ALA A 98 -5.84 12.36 -1.55
CA ALA A 98 -4.86 12.28 -0.47
C ALA A 98 -3.60 11.48 -0.87
N LEU A 99 -3.78 10.33 -1.53
CA LEU A 99 -2.70 9.51 -2.09
C LEU A 99 -1.91 10.26 -3.18
N GLY A 100 -2.60 11.00 -4.04
CA GLY A 100 -1.99 11.87 -5.04
C GLY A 100 -1.15 12.98 -4.40
N ASN A 101 -1.58 13.54 -3.27
CA ASN A 101 -0.79 14.53 -2.54
C ASN A 101 0.41 13.90 -1.81
N ALA A 102 0.27 12.71 -1.26
CA ALA A 102 1.37 11.96 -0.62
C ALA A 102 2.49 11.63 -1.63
N THR A 103 2.12 11.09 -2.80
CA THR A 103 3.07 10.79 -3.88
C THR A 103 3.77 12.05 -4.40
N LYS A 104 3.05 13.17 -4.57
CA LYS A 104 3.65 14.46 -4.93
C LYS A 104 4.67 14.95 -3.90
N ARG A 105 4.38 14.84 -2.59
CA ARG A 105 5.36 15.18 -1.53
C ARG A 105 6.61 14.31 -1.61
N ALA A 106 6.47 13.05 -2.03
CA ALA A 106 7.57 12.14 -2.28
C ALA A 106 8.28 12.34 -3.64
N GLY A 107 7.83 13.30 -4.46
CA GLY A 107 8.39 13.56 -5.79
C GLY A 107 8.06 12.47 -6.83
N LEU A 108 7.01 11.68 -6.60
CA LEU A 108 6.59 10.58 -7.45
C LEU A 108 5.25 10.88 -8.15
N ALA A 109 5.03 10.25 -9.31
CA ALA A 109 3.74 10.30 -9.98
C ALA A 109 2.70 9.48 -9.20
N PRO A 110 1.43 9.94 -9.08
CA PRO A 110 0.38 9.21 -8.35
C PRO A 110 0.18 7.75 -8.82
N GLY A 111 0.33 7.50 -10.12
CA GLY A 111 0.22 6.17 -10.71
C GLY A 111 1.20 5.13 -10.16
N VAL A 112 2.28 5.54 -9.48
CA VAL A 112 3.28 4.62 -8.88
C VAL A 112 2.66 3.70 -7.82
N LEU A 113 1.58 4.13 -7.17
CA LEU A 113 0.90 3.34 -6.13
C LEU A 113 -0.04 2.27 -6.70
N VAL A 114 -0.45 2.38 -7.96
CA VAL A 114 -1.45 1.48 -8.56
C VAL A 114 -1.03 0.01 -8.52
N PRO A 115 0.21 -0.38 -8.90
CA PRO A 115 0.65 -1.77 -8.79
C PRO A 115 0.64 -2.28 -7.34
N MET A 116 1.01 -1.44 -6.37
CA MET A 116 1.06 -1.81 -4.95
C MET A 116 -0.35 -2.01 -4.37
N LEU A 117 -1.28 -1.13 -4.72
CA LEU A 117 -2.69 -1.27 -4.34
C LEU A 117 -3.31 -2.54 -4.92
N ARG A 118 -3.02 -2.86 -6.19
CA ARG A 118 -3.46 -4.11 -6.83
C ARG A 118 -2.86 -5.34 -6.15
N ALA A 119 -1.57 -5.32 -5.85
CA ALA A 119 -0.92 -6.39 -5.11
C ALA A 119 -1.55 -6.60 -3.72
N ALA A 120 -1.85 -5.50 -3.00
CA ALA A 120 -2.47 -5.53 -1.69
C ALA A 120 -3.89 -6.13 -1.70
N ALA A 121 -4.70 -5.82 -2.73
CA ALA A 121 -6.00 -6.46 -2.91
C ALA A 121 -5.90 -7.95 -3.22
N LEU A 122 -4.85 -8.40 -3.91
CA LEU A 122 -4.63 -9.82 -4.21
C LEU A 122 -4.09 -10.61 -3.01
N SER A 123 -3.38 -9.95 -2.09
CA SER A 123 -2.76 -10.58 -0.91
C SER A 123 -3.67 -10.64 0.32
N LEU A 124 -4.97 -10.41 0.17
CA LEU A 124 -5.90 -10.40 1.29
C LEU A 124 -5.97 -11.79 1.96
N PRO A 125 -5.68 -11.90 3.28
CA PRO A 125 -5.74 -13.16 4.00
C PRO A 125 -7.19 -13.47 4.42
N THR A 126 -8.13 -13.50 3.47
CA THR A 126 -9.53 -13.82 3.71
C THR A 126 -10.05 -14.79 2.65
N ASP A 127 -10.78 -15.82 3.10
CA ASP A 127 -11.48 -16.75 2.21
C ASP A 127 -12.83 -16.20 1.72
N ASP A 128 -13.31 -15.11 2.32
CA ASP A 128 -14.55 -14.46 1.92
C ASP A 128 -14.46 -13.89 0.50
N ALA A 129 -15.34 -14.37 -0.38
CA ALA A 129 -15.44 -13.90 -1.75
C ALA A 129 -15.93 -12.44 -1.81
N SER A 130 -16.85 -12.05 -0.93
CA SER A 130 -17.41 -10.69 -0.89
C SER A 130 -16.33 -9.67 -0.55
N ALA A 131 -15.50 -9.94 0.46
CA ALA A 131 -14.35 -9.11 0.81
C ALA A 131 -13.33 -8.95 -0.33
N ARG A 132 -13.03 -10.03 -1.08
CA ARG A 132 -12.10 -9.97 -2.23
C ARG A 132 -12.65 -9.16 -3.40
N ILE A 133 -13.96 -9.28 -3.66
CA ILE A 133 -14.65 -8.48 -4.68
C ILE A 133 -14.67 -7.01 -4.23
N ALA A 134 -15.03 -6.72 -2.98
CA ALA A 134 -15.03 -5.38 -2.41
C ALA A 134 -13.67 -4.69 -2.56
N ALA A 135 -12.58 -5.39 -2.22
CA ALA A 135 -11.24 -4.87 -2.38
C ALA A 135 -10.85 -4.63 -3.85
N SER A 136 -11.22 -5.55 -4.73
CA SER A 136 -10.94 -5.42 -6.17
C SER A 136 -11.65 -4.20 -6.76
N ILE A 137 -12.94 -4.03 -6.45
CA ILE A 137 -13.74 -2.86 -6.86
C ILE A 137 -13.07 -1.58 -6.35
N ARG A 138 -12.73 -1.56 -5.06
CA ARG A 138 -12.14 -0.38 -4.41
C ARG A 138 -10.80 0.01 -5.03
N VAL A 139 -9.93 -0.95 -5.28
CA VAL A 139 -8.63 -0.69 -5.91
C VAL A 139 -8.79 -0.29 -7.37
N GLN A 140 -9.75 -0.85 -8.11
CA GLN A 140 -10.02 -0.45 -9.48
C GLN A 140 -10.49 1.01 -9.55
N GLU A 141 -11.38 1.41 -8.64
CA GLU A 141 -11.83 2.80 -8.49
C GLU A 141 -10.69 3.77 -8.19
N LEU A 142 -9.81 3.40 -7.25
CA LEU A 142 -8.64 4.23 -6.89
C LEU A 142 -7.64 4.28 -8.03
N ALA A 143 -7.39 3.15 -8.70
CA ALA A 143 -6.47 3.07 -9.83
C ALA A 143 -6.90 3.96 -10.99
N HIS A 144 -8.21 4.01 -11.30
CA HIS A 144 -8.73 4.89 -12.32
C HIS A 144 -8.44 6.37 -12.02
N ARG A 145 -8.67 6.78 -10.77
CA ARG A 145 -8.48 8.18 -10.30
C ARG A 145 -7.01 8.58 -10.14
N LEU A 146 -6.12 7.62 -9.89
CA LEU A 146 -4.67 7.86 -9.78
C LEU A 146 -3.96 7.85 -11.13
N ALA A 147 -4.58 7.28 -12.16
CA ALA A 147 -4.05 7.21 -13.52
C ALA A 147 -4.57 8.32 -14.45
N SER A 148 -5.62 9.03 -14.05
CA SER A 148 -6.15 10.24 -14.70
C SER A 148 -5.38 11.49 -14.29
#